data_AF-A0A5B8QY46-F1
#
_entry.id   AF-A0A5B8QY46-F1
#
_cell.length_a   1.000
_cell.length_b   1.000
_cell.length_c   1.000
_cell.angle_alpha   90.00
_cell.angle_beta   90.00
_cell.angle_gamma   90.00
#
_symmetry.space_group_name_H-M   'P 1'
#
loop_
_entity.id
_entity.type
_entity.pdbx_description
1 polymer ?
#
loop_
_entity_poly.entity_id
_entity_poly.type
_entity_poly.pdbx_seq_one_letter_code
_entity_poly.pdbx_strand_id
1 'polypeptide(L)'
;MMTKTLWEYHYVAPSSGRKLLLLDKTELVFALPLIYRMVHPESVAERAEWFQLNQSQLSYTELIANLNLLVQLRKKNQSVDVQLKLVNRQLNQYFSDLGWRMVRKELSQIKKRQKKSHIEVSKDIILRLKRYMELERLDSFDQALDTLLSEHAAAVAAQRDEQIPS
;
A
#
# COMPACT_ATOMS: atom_id res chain seq x y z
N MET A 1 3.40 -2.08 -18.95
CA MET A 1 3.97 -3.08 -18.02
C MET A 1 4.67 -2.35 -16.89
N MET A 2 4.33 -2.62 -15.62
CA MET A 2 4.98 -1.98 -14.47
C MET A 2 6.26 -2.75 -14.11
N THR A 3 7.42 -2.20 -14.46
CA THR A 3 8.72 -2.70 -14.02
C THR A 3 8.88 -2.42 -12.53
N LYS A 4 8.69 -3.46 -11.71
CA LYS A 4 9.01 -3.41 -10.29
C LYS A 4 10.52 -3.38 -10.12
N THR A 5 11.04 -2.34 -9.50
CA THR A 5 12.48 -2.20 -9.23
C THR A 5 12.84 -2.98 -7.96
N LEU A 6 13.89 -3.79 -8.04
CA LEU A 6 14.40 -4.57 -6.90
C LEU A 6 15.22 -3.70 -5.97
N TRP A 7 15.16 -3.99 -4.67
CA TRP A 7 16.08 -3.44 -3.68
C TRP A 7 17.49 -4.00 -3.91
N GLU A 8 18.49 -3.12 -3.87
CA GLU A 8 19.90 -3.51 -3.82
C GLU A 8 20.25 -3.79 -2.36
N TYR A 9 20.58 -5.04 -2.05
CA TYR A 9 20.90 -5.45 -0.67
C TYR A 9 22.31 -4.97 -0.32
N HIS A 10 22.46 -4.39 0.87
CA HIS A 10 23.75 -3.95 1.39
C HIS A 10 24.60 -5.11 1.87
N TYR A 11 23.95 -6.20 2.29
CA TYR A 11 24.58 -7.44 2.70
C TYR A 11 24.18 -8.59 1.76
N VAL A 12 24.46 -9.82 2.18
CA VAL A 12 24.08 -11.01 1.42
C VAL A 12 22.56 -11.03 1.24
N ALA A 13 22.12 -11.01 -0.03
CA ALA A 13 20.71 -11.16 -0.35
C ALA A 13 20.19 -12.48 0.20
N PRO A 14 18.97 -12.51 0.78
CA PRO A 14 18.42 -13.73 1.35
C PRO A 14 18.25 -14.80 0.26
N SER A 15 18.68 -16.02 0.58
CA SER A 15 18.59 -17.19 -0.31
C SER A 15 17.15 -17.72 -0.46
N SER A 16 16.25 -17.34 0.44
CA SER A 16 14.84 -17.73 0.44
C SER A 16 13.93 -16.56 0.81
N GLY A 17 12.65 -16.65 0.39
CA GLY A 17 11.63 -15.64 0.67
C GLY A 17 11.48 -14.58 -0.42
N ARG A 18 10.62 -13.59 -0.15
CA ARG A 18 10.27 -12.55 -1.12
C ARG A 18 11.33 -11.45 -1.14
N LYS A 19 11.86 -11.16 -2.35
CA LYS A 19 12.78 -10.04 -2.57
C LYS A 19 12.14 -8.70 -2.18
N LEU A 20 12.94 -7.82 -1.58
CA LEU A 20 12.55 -6.45 -1.28
C LEU A 20 12.43 -5.65 -2.57
N LEU A 21 11.45 -4.75 -2.61
CA LEU A 21 11.15 -3.92 -3.77
C LEU A 21 11.30 -2.45 -3.40
N LEU A 22 11.83 -1.67 -4.33
CA LEU A 22 11.83 -0.21 -4.26
C LEU A 22 10.44 0.35 -4.56
N LEU A 23 10.30 1.68 -4.49
CA LEU A 23 9.00 2.31 -4.67
C LEU A 23 8.48 2.20 -6.09
N ASP A 24 7.18 1.93 -6.22
CA ASP A 24 6.43 2.02 -7.47
C ASP A 24 5.60 3.32 -7.54
N LYS A 25 5.31 3.77 -8.77
CA LYS A 25 4.50 4.99 -9.00
C LYS A 25 3.12 4.91 -8.34
N THR A 26 2.49 3.73 -8.33
CA THR A 26 1.14 3.54 -7.77
C THR A 26 1.08 3.65 -6.25
N GLU A 27 2.21 3.52 -5.56
CA GLU A 27 2.26 3.59 -4.10
C GLU A 27 2.65 4.98 -3.56
N LEU A 28 3.05 5.91 -4.43
CA LEU A 28 3.52 7.24 -4.01
C LEU A 28 2.52 8.04 -3.18
N VAL A 29 1.22 7.80 -3.35
CA VAL A 29 0.17 8.49 -2.59
C VAL A 29 0.29 8.20 -1.08
N PHE A 30 0.57 6.95 -0.72
CA PHE A 30 0.67 6.52 0.68
C PHE A 30 2.11 6.32 1.15
N ALA A 31 3.05 6.12 0.22
CA ALA A 31 4.45 5.93 0.57
C ALA A 31 5.14 7.22 1.01
N LEU A 32 4.87 8.35 0.33
CA LEU A 32 5.55 9.60 0.64
C LEU A 32 5.29 10.08 2.08
N PRO A 33 4.03 10.14 2.58
CA PRO A 33 3.77 10.50 3.99
C PRO A 33 4.48 9.58 4.99
N LEU A 34 4.52 8.27 4.72
CA LEU A 34 5.22 7.30 5.56
C LEU A 34 6.73 7.59 5.60
N ILE A 35 7.32 7.82 4.43
CA ILE A 35 8.77 8.03 4.31
C ILE A 35 9.18 9.29 5.05
N TYR A 36 8.48 10.42 4.88
CA TYR A 36 8.78 11.65 5.63
C TYR A 36 8.81 11.42 7.14
N ARG A 37 7.82 10.68 7.66
CA ARG A 37 7.78 10.34 9.08
C ARG A 37 8.97 9.47 9.48
N MET A 38 9.34 8.49 8.67
CA MET A 38 10.43 7.56 9.00
C MET A 38 11.81 8.19 8.89
N VAL A 39 12.04 9.09 7.94
CA VAL A 39 13.34 9.76 7.78
C VAL A 39 13.50 10.98 8.70
N HIS A 40 12.46 11.36 9.44
CA HIS A 40 12.53 12.49 10.38
C HIS A 40 13.66 12.26 11.40
N PRO A 41 14.48 13.29 11.74
CA PRO A 41 15.65 13.12 12.59
C PRO A 41 15.39 12.43 13.93
N GLU A 42 14.24 12.72 14.56
CA GLU A 42 13.83 12.06 15.81
C GLU A 42 13.58 10.55 15.61
N SER A 43 12.86 10.18 14.54
CA SER A 43 12.61 8.76 14.21
C SER A 43 13.89 8.04 13.81
N VAL A 44 14.85 8.75 13.22
CA VAL A 44 16.18 8.22 12.88
C VAL A 44 16.99 7.96 14.15
N ALA A 45 16.98 8.88 15.10
CA ALA A 45 17.68 8.73 16.38
C ALA A 45 17.13 7.55 17.20
N GLU A 46 15.81 7.37 17.23
CA GLU A 46 15.16 6.25 17.94
C GLU A 46 15.40 4.88 17.31
N ARG A 47 15.70 4.82 16.01
CA ARG A 47 15.78 3.57 15.22
C ARG A 47 17.02 3.55 14.35
N ALA A 48 18.16 3.91 14.93
CA ALA A 48 19.42 4.09 14.22
C ALA A 48 19.78 2.87 13.34
N GLU A 49 19.44 1.66 13.76
CA GLU A 49 19.70 0.41 13.04
C GLU A 49 18.91 0.26 11.72
N TRP A 50 17.92 1.12 11.48
CA TRP A 50 17.15 1.15 10.22
C TRP A 50 17.84 1.93 9.11
N PHE A 51 18.96 2.60 9.41
CA PHE A 51 19.60 3.55 8.51
C PHE A 51 21.09 3.24 8.33
N GLN A 52 21.65 3.67 7.20
CA GLN A 52 23.07 3.52 6.88
C GLN A 52 23.92 4.69 7.41
N LEU A 53 23.78 5.02 8.70
CA LEU A 53 24.35 6.24 9.30
C LEU A 53 25.87 6.39 9.13
N ASN A 54 26.60 5.27 9.06
CA ASN A 54 28.06 5.26 8.95
C ASN A 54 28.58 5.16 7.50
N GLN A 55 27.70 4.91 6.53
CA GLN A 55 28.08 4.64 5.13
C GLN A 55 27.43 5.60 4.13
N SER A 56 26.36 6.29 4.52
CA SER A 56 25.68 7.23 3.64
C SER A 56 26.45 8.55 3.57
N GLN A 57 27.15 8.79 2.46
CA GLN A 57 27.60 10.15 2.07
C GLN A 57 26.43 11.08 1.71
N LEU A 58 25.21 10.56 1.70
CA LEU A 58 24.01 11.26 1.27
C LEU A 58 23.52 12.21 2.36
N SER A 59 23.42 13.49 2.02
CA SER A 59 22.87 14.47 2.95
C SER A 59 21.36 14.24 3.09
N TYR A 60 20.88 14.11 4.32
CA TYR A 60 19.44 14.09 4.64
C TYR A 60 18.69 15.20 3.90
N THR A 61 19.30 16.39 3.79
CA THR A 61 18.73 17.55 3.08
C THR A 61 18.49 17.26 1.59
N GLU A 62 19.40 16.54 0.93
CA GLU A 62 19.29 16.17 -0.47
C GLU A 62 18.16 15.16 -0.69
N LEU A 63 18.04 14.16 0.18
CA LEU A 63 16.93 13.21 0.14
C LEU A 63 15.58 13.94 0.31
N ILE A 64 15.48 14.83 1.29
CA ILE A 64 14.26 15.62 1.52
C ILE A 64 13.94 16.52 0.33
N ALA A 65 14.92 17.19 -0.27
CA ALA A 65 14.72 18.02 -1.46
C ALA A 65 14.15 17.20 -2.63
N ASN A 66 14.70 16.00 -2.86
CA ASN A 66 14.25 15.11 -3.92
C ASN A 66 12.87 14.49 -3.66
N LEU A 67 12.54 14.19 -2.39
CA LEU A 67 11.20 13.79 -1.99
C LEU A 67 10.18 14.93 -2.21
N ASN A 68 10.55 16.16 -1.87
CA ASN A 68 9.70 17.34 -2.09
C ASN A 68 9.41 17.55 -3.58
N LEU A 69 10.43 17.44 -4.43
CA LEU A 69 10.26 17.53 -5.88
C LEU A 69 9.34 16.41 -6.40
N LEU A 70 9.51 15.18 -5.92
CA LEU A 70 8.64 14.06 -6.28
C LEU A 70 7.17 14.31 -5.90
N VAL A 71 6.91 14.88 -4.71
CA VAL A 71 5.57 15.30 -4.28
C VAL A 71 5.00 16.36 -5.21
N GLN A 72 5.80 17.37 -5.58
CA GLN A 72 5.36 18.45 -6.47
C GLN A 72 4.99 17.93 -7.87
N LEU A 73 5.85 17.11 -8.47
CA LEU A 73 5.59 16.49 -9.79
C LEU A 73 4.30 15.67 -9.76
N ARG A 74 4.10 14.86 -8.71
CA ARG A 74 2.87 14.08 -8.52
C ARG A 74 1.64 14.99 -8.41
N LYS A 75 1.69 16.06 -7.61
CA LYS A 75 0.57 17.01 -7.44
C LYS A 75 0.21 17.71 -8.75
N LYS A 76 1.20 17.99 -9.60
CA LYS A 76 1.01 18.61 -10.92
C LYS A 76 0.63 17.60 -12.01
N ASN A 77 0.42 16.32 -11.68
CA ASN A 77 0.21 15.22 -12.64
C ASN A 77 1.29 15.13 -13.72
N GLN A 78 2.52 15.57 -13.41
CA GLN A 78 3.67 15.48 -14.31
C GLN A 78 4.31 14.08 -14.23
N SER A 79 5.16 13.76 -15.21
CA SER A 79 5.92 12.51 -15.14
C SER A 79 6.83 12.52 -13.92
N VAL A 80 6.77 11.43 -13.15
CA VAL A 80 7.56 11.22 -11.94
C VAL A 80 8.69 10.22 -12.16
N ASP A 81 8.80 9.60 -13.33
CA ASP A 81 9.59 8.38 -13.50
C ASP A 81 11.10 8.59 -13.26
N VAL A 82 11.64 9.71 -13.74
CA VAL A 82 13.05 10.09 -13.53
C VAL A 82 13.30 10.40 -12.05
N GLN A 83 12.44 11.22 -11.45
CA GLN A 83 12.58 11.62 -10.06
C GLN A 83 12.39 10.43 -9.11
N LEU A 84 11.48 9.52 -9.43
CA LEU A 84 11.24 8.30 -8.67
C LEU A 84 12.46 7.37 -8.71
N LYS A 85 13.12 7.22 -9.86
CA LYS A 85 14.37 6.46 -9.96
C LYS A 85 15.46 7.07 -9.06
N LEU A 86 15.61 8.39 -9.07
CA LEU A 86 16.57 9.10 -8.21
C LEU A 86 16.26 8.90 -6.73
N VAL A 87 15.02 9.17 -6.30
CA VAL A 87 14.57 8.96 -4.92
C VAL A 87 14.77 7.51 -4.49
N ASN A 88 14.45 6.53 -5.35
CA ASN A 88 14.65 5.13 -5.04
C ASN A 88 16.13 4.78 -4.80
N ARG A 89 17.05 5.35 -5.57
CA ARG A 89 18.49 5.20 -5.35
C ARG A 89 18.91 5.79 -4.00
N GLN A 90 18.44 7.00 -3.69
CA GLN A 90 18.74 7.66 -2.42
C GLN A 90 18.15 6.91 -1.22
N LEU A 91 16.92 6.40 -1.34
CA LEU A 91 16.30 5.55 -0.30
C LEU A 91 17.09 4.26 -0.10
N ASN A 92 17.59 3.66 -1.17
CA ASN A 92 18.47 2.50 -1.09
C ASN A 92 19.74 2.83 -0.31
N GLN A 93 20.38 3.96 -0.58
CA GLN A 93 21.59 4.38 0.14
C GLN A 93 21.33 4.85 1.58
N TYR A 94 20.12 5.31 1.89
CA TYR A 94 19.76 5.89 3.20
C TYR A 94 19.30 4.82 4.20
N PHE A 95 18.46 3.88 3.78
CA PHE A 95 17.92 2.83 4.66
C PHE A 95 18.79 1.57 4.65
N SER A 96 18.90 0.90 5.79
CA SER A 96 19.44 -0.45 5.86
C SER A 96 18.46 -1.48 5.29
N ASP A 97 18.93 -2.70 4.99
CA ASP A 97 18.06 -3.79 4.52
C ASP A 97 16.94 -4.11 5.54
N LEU A 98 17.24 -4.00 6.83
CA LEU A 98 16.27 -4.12 7.91
C LEU A 98 15.27 -2.96 7.89
N GLY A 99 15.76 -1.72 7.86
CA GLY A 99 14.91 -0.53 7.84
C GLY A 99 13.95 -0.54 6.65
N TRP A 100 14.44 -0.87 5.46
CA TRP A 100 13.59 -0.95 4.28
C TRP A 100 12.56 -2.07 4.36
N ARG A 101 12.92 -3.23 4.94
CA ARG A 101 11.94 -4.29 5.21
C ARG A 101 10.80 -3.81 6.12
N MET A 102 11.13 -3.02 7.14
CA MET A 102 10.14 -2.44 8.05
C MET A 102 9.26 -1.41 7.32
N VAL A 103 9.84 -0.55 6.48
CA VAL A 103 9.09 0.37 5.59
C VAL A 103 8.10 -0.42 4.71
N ARG A 104 8.55 -1.48 4.03
CA ARG A 104 7.70 -2.32 3.16
C ARG A 104 6.57 -2.99 3.92
N LYS A 105 6.79 -3.41 5.17
CA LYS A 105 5.77 -3.98 6.04
C LYS A 105 4.68 -2.94 6.33
N GLU A 106 5.07 -1.74 6.74
CA GLU A 106 4.13 -0.63 7.01
C GLU A 106 3.35 -0.20 5.77
N LEU A 107 4.01 -0.06 4.61
CA LEU A 107 3.32 0.22 3.33
C LEU A 107 2.26 -0.82 3.00
N SER A 108 2.58 -2.10 3.22
CA SER A 108 1.64 -3.19 2.97
C SER A 108 0.42 -3.11 3.89
N GLN A 109 0.62 -2.72 5.16
CA GLN A 109 -0.47 -2.51 6.10
C GLN A 109 -1.33 -1.29 5.73
N ILE A 110 -0.71 -0.17 5.34
CA ILE A 110 -1.44 1.03 4.89
C ILE A 110 -2.29 0.69 3.67
N LYS A 111 -1.72 0.02 2.67
CA LYS A 111 -2.45 -0.43 1.48
C LYS A 111 -3.60 -1.37 1.83
N LYS A 112 -3.40 -2.30 2.78
CA LYS A 112 -4.47 -3.19 3.26
C LYS A 112 -5.60 -2.41 3.93
N ARG A 113 -5.27 -1.41 4.75
CA ARG A 113 -6.26 -0.57 5.45
C ARG A 113 -7.03 0.32 4.48
N GLN A 114 -6.38 0.89 3.48
CA GLN A 114 -7.05 1.74 2.46
C GLN A 114 -8.05 0.97 1.58
N LYS A 115 -7.92 -0.35 1.47
CA LYS A 115 -8.90 -1.20 0.76
C LYS A 115 -10.17 -1.47 1.57
N LYS A 116 -10.19 -1.16 2.86
CA LYS A 116 -11.35 -1.37 3.73
C LYS A 116 -12.04 -0.05 3.96
N SER A 117 -13.34 0.00 3.68
CA SER A 117 -14.20 1.12 4.05
C SER A 117 -14.84 0.82 5.41
N HIS A 118 -14.95 1.83 6.26
CA HIS A 118 -15.78 1.73 7.46
C HIS A 118 -17.22 2.08 7.07
N ILE A 119 -18.15 1.19 7.39
CA ILE A 119 -19.59 1.44 7.20
C ILE A 119 -20.26 1.43 8.57
N GLU A 120 -21.14 2.39 8.81
CA GLU A 120 -21.99 2.40 9.99
C GLU A 120 -23.35 1.81 9.62
N VAL A 121 -23.78 0.79 10.34
CA VAL A 121 -25.06 0.10 10.14
C VAL A 121 -25.72 -0.14 11.49
N SER A 122 -27.05 -0.20 11.50
CA SER A 122 -27.80 -0.43 12.73
C SER A 122 -27.50 -1.82 13.30
N LYS A 123 -27.64 -1.98 14.63
CA LYS A 123 -27.46 -3.28 15.31
C LYS A 123 -28.38 -4.36 14.76
N ASP A 124 -29.60 -3.99 14.35
CA ASP A 124 -30.56 -4.91 13.76
C ASP A 124 -30.04 -5.51 12.44
N ILE A 125 -29.48 -4.68 11.56
CA ILE A 125 -28.88 -5.13 10.30
C ILE A 125 -27.75 -6.13 10.57
N ILE A 126 -26.88 -5.84 11.56
CA ILE A 126 -25.79 -6.75 11.95
C ILE A 126 -26.33 -8.10 12.43
N LEU A 127 -27.40 -8.11 13.23
CA LEU A 127 -28.01 -9.35 13.71
C LEU A 127 -28.59 -10.18 12.56
N ARG A 128 -29.29 -9.53 11.62
CA ARG A 128 -29.83 -10.20 10.43
C ARG A 128 -28.72 -10.75 9.54
N LEU A 129 -27.63 -10.00 9.35
CA LEU A 129 -26.49 -10.43 8.55
C LEU A 129 -25.76 -11.63 9.16
N LYS A 130 -25.61 -11.66 10.50
CA LYS A 130 -25.05 -12.84 11.20
C LYS A 130 -25.91 -14.09 11.04
N ARG A 131 -27.24 -13.96 11.14
CA ARG A 131 -28.16 -15.08 10.88
C ARG A 131 -28.04 -15.59 9.45
N TYR A 132 -27.95 -14.69 8.47
CA TYR A 132 -27.71 -15.07 7.09
C TYR A 132 -26.37 -15.81 6.91
N MET A 133 -25.29 -15.31 7.53
CA MET A 133 -24.00 -16.00 7.54
C MET A 133 -24.07 -17.41 8.11
N GLU A 134 -24.81 -17.61 9.20
CA GLU A 134 -24.98 -18.94 9.82
C GLU A 134 -25.76 -19.89 8.90
N LEU A 135 -26.82 -19.39 8.24
CA LEU A 135 -27.64 -20.18 7.31
C LEU A 135 -26.85 -20.62 6.07
N GLU A 136 -26.12 -19.68 5.45
CA GLU A 136 -25.33 -19.89 4.23
C GLU A 136 -23.91 -20.41 4.50
N ARG A 137 -23.55 -20.63 5.77
CA ARG A 137 -22.22 -21.10 6.21
C ARG A 137 -21.07 -20.22 5.70
N LEU A 138 -21.23 -18.92 5.84
CA LEU A 138 -20.24 -17.91 5.42
C LEU A 138 -19.34 -17.50 6.58
N ASP A 139 -18.05 -17.42 6.32
CA ASP A 139 -17.01 -17.20 7.35
C ASP A 139 -16.76 -15.70 7.62
N SER A 140 -17.37 -14.80 6.84
CA SER A 140 -17.12 -13.35 6.97
C SER A 140 -18.29 -12.49 6.49
N PHE A 141 -18.36 -11.27 7.05
CA PHE A 141 -19.30 -10.25 6.57
C PHE A 141 -19.05 -9.87 5.11
N ASP A 142 -17.79 -9.83 4.66
CA ASP A 142 -17.44 -9.55 3.27
C ASP A 142 -18.08 -10.59 2.33
N GLN A 143 -17.94 -11.89 2.64
CA GLN A 143 -18.58 -12.97 1.87
C GLN A 143 -20.11 -12.87 1.88
N ALA A 144 -20.72 -12.54 3.03
CA ALA A 144 -22.17 -12.38 3.11
C ALA A 144 -22.69 -11.22 2.26
N LEU A 145 -22.02 -10.08 2.30
CA LEU A 145 -22.37 -8.92 1.48
C LEU A 145 -22.17 -9.22 -0.01
N ASP A 146 -21.05 -9.83 -0.39
CA ASP A 146 -20.79 -10.21 -1.79
C ASP A 146 -21.83 -11.20 -2.32
N THR A 147 -22.26 -12.16 -1.50
CA THR A 147 -23.27 -13.15 -1.87
C THR A 147 -24.63 -12.47 -2.08
N LEU A 148 -25.09 -11.66 -1.13
CA LEU A 148 -26.35 -10.90 -1.26
C LEU A 148 -26.37 -9.98 -2.48
N LEU A 149 -25.26 -9.29 -2.75
CA LEU A 149 -25.14 -8.40 -3.91
C LEU A 149 -25.16 -9.19 -5.23
N SER A 150 -24.53 -10.36 -5.26
CA SER A 150 -24.51 -11.25 -6.43
C SER A 150 -25.90 -11.84 -6.71
N GLU A 151 -26.59 -12.32 -5.68
CA GLU A 151 -27.97 -12.80 -5.76
C GLU A 151 -28.92 -11.71 -6.27
N HIS A 152 -28.81 -10.50 -5.73
CA HIS A 152 -29.61 -9.37 -6.19
C HIS A 152 -29.33 -9.01 -7.64
N ALA A 153 -28.05 -8.96 -8.05
CA ALA A 153 -27.68 -8.70 -9.43
C ALA A 153 -28.23 -9.75 -10.40
N ALA A 154 -28.18 -11.04 -10.02
CA ALA A 154 -28.76 -12.13 -10.81
C ALA A 154 -30.29 -12.02 -10.92
N ALA A 155 -30.99 -11.70 -9.83
CA ALA A 155 -32.44 -11.50 -9.83
C ALA A 155 -32.87 -10.32 -10.72
N VAL A 156 -32.14 -9.20 -10.67
CA VAL A 156 -32.40 -8.04 -11.53
C VAL A 156 -32.13 -8.35 -13.00
N ALA A 157 -31.11 -9.15 -13.32
CA ALA A 157 -30.83 -9.58 -14.68
C ALA A 157 -31.97 -10.46 -15.24
N ALA A 158 -32.43 -11.45 -14.48
CA ALA A 158 -33.53 -12.32 -14.88
C ALA A 158 -34.83 -11.55 -15.18
N GLN A 159 -35.16 -10.55 -14.36
CA GLN A 159 -36.34 -9.70 -14.59
C GLN A 159 -36.25 -8.83 -15.85
N ARG A 160 -35.04 -8.48 -16.29
CA ARG A 160 -34.84 -7.70 -17.53
C ARG A 160 -34.97 -8.56 -18.79
N ASP A 161 -34.52 -9.81 -18.72
CA ASP A 161 -34.63 -10.74 -19.85
C ASP A 161 -36.08 -11.18 -20.09
N GLU A 162 -36.92 -11.21 -19.05
CA GLU A 162 -38.37 -11.47 -19.18
C GLU A 162 -39.17 -10.28 -19.76
N GLN A 163 -38.58 -9.08 -19.85
CA GLN A 163 -39.26 -7.86 -20.31
C GLN A 163 -39.00 -7.49 -21.78
N ILE A 164 -38.29 -8.33 -22.54
CA ILE A 164 -38.14 -8.15 -24.00
C ILE A 164 -39.23 -8.99 -24.70
N PRO A 165 -40.34 -8.40 -25.16
CA PRO A 165 -41.32 -9.15 -25.95
C PRO A 165 -40.74 -9.40 -27.34
N SER A 166 -40.98 -10.60 -27.85
CA SER A 166 -40.74 -10.98 -29.25
C SER A 166 -41.58 -10.14 -30.23
#